data_AF-A0A2N5NZB4-F1
#
_entry.id   AF-A0A2N5NZB4-F1
#
_cell.length_a   1.000
_cell.length_b   1.000
_cell.length_c   1.000
_cell.angle_alpha   90.00
_cell.angle_beta   90.00
_cell.angle_gamma   90.00
#
_symmetry.space_group_name_H-M   'P 1'
#
loop_
_entity.id
_entity.type
_entity.pdbx_description
1 polymer ?
#
loop_
_entity_poly.entity_id
_entity_poly.type
_entity_poly.pdbx_seq_one_letter_code
_entity_poly.pdbx_strand_id
1 'polypeptide(L)'
;MKKRYLIYIILVWVILMIPFAGMTFWPTTTTSENTELAKWPKWKEDGTWNQDYLEEAGEYFEDHFAFRQYFVTANALLKGNVFQTGATDQVIVGKDDWLYFGGTVNDYRGRNLLSEREMYNVIHNITLMQNHVQQNGSQFVLMVIPNKNTLYDEAMPYYVKPGDTSNLERLTELLTERGVEFIDVKELFQNEEEVLYFHRDSHWNNKGAVLAYNALMEKLGREHETYLNVPYELEKSHVGDIDEMLYPFGFELEEEYVYDKEFSFDYVNEVKDNMDAWIQTNNPQKDGSMLMYRDSFGESLLPFVADEIGQGYFSRLVPYNLTQIEELHPQYVVIEKVERNIQDFAKRIPIMEGALTENRMAPEVKTKSSIEAKKEGSYLSVEGKIEEKYLEDNSDIYVAVRDMATQETRTYQAFYKITEDGKGNGYKLYLKGTSVPQGEFHISVITENSGQAKIVASKDIKWE
;
A
#
# COMPACT_ATOMS: atom_id res chain seq x y z
N MET A 1 44.49 -32.41 -25.32
CA MET A 1 44.09 -31.48 -24.24
C MET A 1 43.82 -30.06 -24.73
N LYS A 2 44.77 -29.36 -25.36
CA LYS A 2 44.58 -27.95 -25.83
C LYS A 2 43.36 -27.70 -26.74
N LYS A 3 43.04 -28.61 -27.67
CA LYS A 3 41.85 -28.47 -28.55
C LYS A 3 40.51 -28.57 -27.80
N ARG A 4 40.43 -29.38 -26.72
CA ARG A 4 39.21 -29.51 -25.90
C ARG A 4 38.97 -28.26 -25.07
N TYR A 5 40.02 -27.68 -24.50
CA TYR A 5 39.94 -26.38 -23.81
C TYR A 5 39.57 -25.24 -24.77
N LEU A 6 40.12 -25.25 -25.99
CA LEU A 6 39.74 -24.25 -26.99
C LEU A 6 38.26 -24.35 -27.39
N ILE A 7 37.75 -25.57 -27.60
CA ILE A 7 36.33 -25.80 -27.89
C ILE A 7 35.45 -25.36 -26.70
N TYR A 8 35.85 -25.68 -25.48
CA TYR A 8 35.16 -25.23 -24.27
C TYR A 8 35.15 -23.69 -24.16
N ILE A 9 36.28 -23.03 -24.36
CA ILE A 9 36.40 -21.57 -24.34
C ILE A 9 35.52 -20.95 -25.43
N ILE A 10 35.54 -21.49 -26.64
CA ILE A 10 34.68 -21.01 -27.73
C ILE A 10 33.20 -21.18 -27.38
N LEU A 11 32.80 -22.33 -26.81
CA LEU A 11 31.43 -22.55 -26.37
C LEU A 11 31.00 -21.57 -25.28
N VAL A 12 31.84 -21.33 -24.27
CA VAL A 12 31.57 -20.34 -23.22
C VAL A 12 31.43 -18.95 -23.81
N TRP A 13 32.33 -18.54 -24.70
CA TRP A 13 32.25 -17.24 -25.36
C TRP A 13 31.00 -17.11 -26.24
N VAL A 14 30.63 -18.16 -26.97
CA VAL A 14 29.39 -18.17 -27.76
C VAL A 14 28.17 -18.02 -26.84
N ILE A 15 28.12 -18.76 -25.73
CA ILE A 15 27.04 -18.65 -24.74
C ILE A 15 26.99 -17.25 -24.12
N LEU A 16 28.13 -16.64 -23.83
CA LEU A 16 28.20 -15.28 -23.27
C LEU A 16 27.83 -14.19 -24.29
N MET A 17 28.11 -14.41 -25.59
CA MET A 17 27.86 -13.42 -26.65
C MET A 17 26.46 -13.52 -27.27
N ILE A 18 25.82 -14.70 -27.21
CA ILE A 18 24.46 -14.93 -27.73
C ILE A 18 23.45 -13.89 -27.22
N PRO A 19 23.43 -13.53 -25.93
CA PRO A 19 22.40 -12.62 -25.43
C PRO A 19 22.66 -11.18 -25.84
N PHE A 20 23.93 -10.73 -25.88
CA PHE A 20 24.30 -9.40 -26.40
C PHE A 20 23.99 -9.27 -27.89
N ALA A 21 24.25 -10.31 -28.68
CA ALA A 21 23.86 -10.35 -30.08
C ALA A 21 22.32 -10.37 -30.24
N GLY A 22 21.64 -11.09 -29.35
CA GLY A 22 20.19 -11.19 -29.28
C GLY A 22 19.51 -9.86 -28.97
N MET A 23 20.13 -8.93 -28.23
CA MET A 23 19.54 -7.62 -27.91
C MET A 23 19.16 -6.80 -29.14
N THR A 24 19.81 -7.05 -30.29
CA THR A 24 19.52 -6.33 -31.55
C THR A 24 18.22 -6.82 -32.20
N PHE A 25 17.79 -8.05 -31.90
CA PHE A 25 16.67 -8.72 -32.58
C PHE A 25 15.52 -9.10 -31.63
N TRP A 26 15.82 -9.38 -30.36
CA TRP A 26 14.90 -9.77 -29.29
C TRP A 26 15.32 -9.15 -27.94
N PRO A 27 15.33 -7.81 -27.81
CA PRO A 27 15.53 -7.18 -26.51
C PRO A 27 14.38 -7.54 -25.56
N THR A 28 14.69 -7.65 -24.26
CA THR A 28 13.64 -7.72 -23.24
C THR A 28 13.01 -6.33 -23.13
N THR A 29 11.69 -6.24 -23.34
CA THR A 29 10.94 -4.97 -23.34
C THR A 29 9.89 -4.88 -22.23
N THR A 30 9.79 -5.93 -21.41
CA THR A 30 8.82 -6.07 -20.32
C THR A 30 9.48 -6.79 -19.16
N THR A 31 9.31 -6.28 -17.96
CA THR A 31 9.64 -6.93 -16.69
C THR A 31 8.38 -7.60 -16.12
N SER A 32 8.55 -8.65 -15.31
CA SER A 32 7.44 -9.29 -14.59
C SER A 32 6.89 -8.41 -13.46
N GLU A 33 7.75 -7.58 -12.87
CA GLU A 33 7.31 -6.48 -12.00
C GLU A 33 6.99 -5.26 -12.87
N ASN A 34 5.94 -4.51 -12.53
CA ASN A 34 5.50 -3.29 -13.22
C ASN A 34 6.48 -2.10 -13.01
N THR A 35 7.78 -2.36 -13.17
CA THR A 35 8.92 -1.46 -12.98
C THR A 35 9.33 -0.85 -14.33
N GLU A 36 9.66 0.44 -14.34
CA GLU A 36 10.22 1.06 -15.55
C GLU A 36 11.62 0.52 -15.81
N LEU A 37 11.83 -0.06 -16.99
CA LEU A 37 13.15 -0.47 -17.48
C LEU A 37 14.12 0.73 -17.52
N ALA A 38 15.37 0.48 -17.14
CA ALA A 38 16.45 1.47 -17.19
C ALA A 38 16.60 2.06 -18.61
N LYS A 39 16.71 3.38 -18.72
CA LYS A 39 16.87 4.06 -20.02
C LYS A 39 18.34 4.12 -20.41
N TRP A 40 18.63 4.18 -21.70
CA TRP A 40 20.02 4.32 -22.15
C TRP A 40 20.65 5.60 -21.60
N PRO A 41 21.83 5.53 -20.95
CA PRO A 41 22.43 6.66 -20.26
C PRO A 41 22.83 7.80 -21.20
N LYS A 42 22.69 9.03 -20.71
CA LYS A 42 23.17 10.21 -21.45
C LYS A 42 24.66 10.43 -21.19
N TRP A 43 25.38 10.77 -22.25
CA TRP A 43 26.82 11.00 -22.19
C TRP A 43 27.17 12.32 -21.47
N LYS A 44 26.18 13.22 -21.32
CA LYS A 44 26.27 14.47 -20.56
C LYS A 44 24.96 14.76 -19.86
N GLU A 45 25.07 15.24 -18.63
CA GLU A 45 23.98 15.83 -17.85
C GLU A 45 24.36 17.24 -17.43
N ASP A 46 23.45 18.18 -17.64
CA ASP A 46 23.61 19.61 -17.31
C ASP A 46 24.94 20.24 -17.77
N GLY A 47 25.42 19.81 -18.95
CA GLY A 47 26.65 20.32 -19.57
C GLY A 47 27.94 19.71 -19.02
N THR A 48 27.85 18.84 -18.01
CA THR A 48 28.98 18.09 -17.44
C THR A 48 28.98 16.63 -17.90
N TRP A 49 30.12 15.97 -17.78
CA TRP A 49 30.23 14.55 -18.10
C TRP A 49 29.50 13.74 -17.03
N ASN A 50 28.63 12.81 -17.46
CA ASN A 50 27.97 11.89 -16.55
C ASN A 50 29.04 10.95 -15.94
N GLN A 51 29.20 11.00 -14.61
CA GLN A 51 30.16 10.16 -13.89
C GLN A 51 29.64 8.74 -13.66
N ASP A 52 28.32 8.58 -13.71
CA ASP A 52 27.58 7.34 -13.44
C ASP A 52 27.24 6.59 -14.74
N TYR A 53 27.71 7.09 -15.90
CA TYR A 53 27.43 6.54 -17.23
C TYR A 53 27.68 5.03 -17.34
N LEU A 54 28.73 4.51 -16.70
CA LEU A 54 29.06 3.07 -16.75
C LEU A 54 28.13 2.23 -15.87
N GLU A 55 27.67 2.80 -14.75
CA GLU A 55 26.71 2.15 -13.84
C GLU A 55 25.33 2.10 -14.49
N GLU A 56 24.82 3.25 -14.97
CA GLU A 56 23.57 3.33 -15.72
C GLU A 56 23.59 2.49 -17.02
N ALA A 57 24.74 2.42 -17.71
CA ALA A 57 24.89 1.50 -18.85
C ALA A 57 24.81 0.05 -18.40
N GLY A 58 25.40 -0.28 -17.25
CA GLY A 58 25.32 -1.60 -16.62
C GLY A 58 23.88 -1.98 -16.33
N GLU A 59 23.12 -1.10 -15.68
CA GLU A 59 21.69 -1.26 -15.39
C GLU A 59 20.88 -1.46 -16.68
N TYR A 60 21.12 -0.64 -17.72
CA TYR A 60 20.47 -0.81 -19.02
C TYR A 60 20.74 -2.20 -19.61
N PHE A 61 21.99 -2.66 -19.61
CA PHE A 61 22.32 -3.98 -20.15
C PHE A 61 21.74 -5.12 -19.32
N GLU A 62 21.68 -4.97 -18.00
CA GLU A 62 21.06 -5.94 -17.08
C GLU A 62 19.55 -6.07 -17.32
N ASP A 63 18.89 -4.96 -17.63
CA ASP A 63 17.46 -4.90 -17.92
C ASP A 63 17.09 -5.41 -19.32
N HIS A 64 17.93 -5.14 -20.32
CA HIS A 64 17.59 -5.36 -21.74
C HIS A 64 18.20 -6.63 -22.35
N PHE A 65 18.98 -7.40 -21.58
CA PHE A 65 19.65 -8.62 -22.06
C PHE A 65 18.66 -9.58 -22.74
N ALA A 66 19.00 -10.07 -23.94
CA ALA A 66 18.11 -11.01 -24.62
C ALA A 66 18.06 -12.35 -23.89
N PHE A 67 16.89 -12.98 -23.90
CA PHE A 67 16.64 -14.24 -23.19
C PHE A 67 16.82 -14.17 -21.66
N ARG A 68 16.88 -12.96 -21.07
CA ARG A 68 17.01 -12.74 -19.61
C ARG A 68 16.04 -13.61 -18.82
N GLN A 69 14.75 -13.52 -19.14
CA GLN A 69 13.71 -14.29 -18.48
C GLN A 69 13.95 -15.83 -18.57
N TYR A 70 14.50 -16.36 -19.67
CA TYR A 70 14.87 -17.78 -19.77
C TYR A 70 16.09 -18.13 -18.89
N PHE A 71 17.11 -17.28 -18.82
CA PHE A 71 18.27 -17.51 -17.95
C PHE A 71 17.93 -17.37 -16.47
N VAL A 72 17.08 -16.40 -16.11
CA VAL A 72 16.53 -16.25 -14.76
C VAL A 72 15.73 -17.51 -14.39
N THR A 73 14.81 -17.96 -15.25
CA THR A 73 14.04 -19.20 -15.07
C THR A 73 14.97 -20.42 -14.91
N ALA A 74 15.98 -20.57 -15.77
CA ALA A 74 16.90 -21.71 -15.72
C ALA A 74 17.77 -21.69 -14.45
N ASN A 75 18.26 -20.51 -14.03
CA ASN A 75 19.00 -20.34 -12.78
C ASN A 75 18.10 -20.62 -11.57
N ALA A 76 16.84 -20.18 -11.61
CA ALA A 76 15.84 -20.46 -10.59
C ALA A 76 15.48 -21.94 -10.50
N LEU A 77 15.32 -22.64 -11.62
CA LEU A 77 15.06 -24.08 -11.63
C LEU A 77 16.25 -24.86 -11.07
N LEU A 78 17.48 -24.44 -11.38
CA LEU A 78 18.69 -25.04 -10.83
C LEU A 78 18.81 -24.79 -9.32
N LYS A 79 18.58 -23.55 -8.85
CA LYS A 79 18.66 -23.22 -7.43
C LYS A 79 17.52 -23.81 -6.60
N GLY A 80 16.30 -23.77 -7.10
CA GLY A 80 15.12 -24.37 -6.47
C GLY A 80 15.25 -25.89 -6.36
N ASN A 81 15.51 -26.59 -7.47
CA ASN A 81 15.52 -28.06 -7.49
C ASN A 81 16.79 -28.68 -6.87
N VAL A 82 17.95 -28.00 -6.95
CA VAL A 82 19.23 -28.57 -6.48
C VAL A 82 19.62 -28.05 -5.10
N PHE A 83 19.32 -26.78 -4.79
CA PHE A 83 19.84 -26.11 -3.60
C PHE A 83 18.77 -25.65 -2.61
N GLN A 84 17.46 -25.72 -2.94
CA GLN A 84 16.35 -25.22 -2.11
C GLN A 84 16.61 -23.80 -1.56
N THR A 85 17.24 -22.94 -2.37
CA THR A 85 17.57 -21.56 -2.02
C THR A 85 16.97 -20.62 -3.06
N GLY A 86 16.49 -19.46 -2.62
CA GLY A 86 15.96 -18.40 -3.49
C GLY A 86 16.99 -17.99 -4.54
N ALA A 87 16.54 -17.82 -5.78
CA ALA A 87 17.41 -17.40 -6.87
C ALA A 87 17.71 -15.90 -6.87
N THR A 88 16.78 -15.14 -6.28
CA THR A 88 16.72 -13.68 -6.16
C THR A 88 16.34 -13.31 -4.72
N ASP A 89 16.64 -12.09 -4.29
CA ASP A 89 16.17 -11.56 -3.01
C ASP A 89 14.65 -11.28 -3.00
N GLN A 90 14.00 -11.39 -4.16
CA GLN A 90 12.57 -11.16 -4.38
C GLN A 90 11.70 -12.35 -3.97
N VAL A 91 12.26 -13.56 -3.86
CA VAL A 91 11.49 -14.77 -3.56
C VAL A 91 12.16 -15.60 -2.48
N ILE A 92 11.38 -15.96 -1.46
CA ILE A 92 11.78 -16.90 -0.42
C ILE A 92 11.17 -18.25 -0.75
N VAL A 93 12.02 -19.25 -0.96
CA VAL A 93 11.59 -20.63 -1.16
C VAL A 93 11.37 -21.28 0.22
N GLY A 94 10.12 -21.63 0.50
CA GLY A 94 9.67 -22.33 1.68
C GLY A 94 9.76 -23.85 1.55
N LYS A 95 9.14 -24.54 2.50
CA LYS A 95 8.95 -26.00 2.47
C LYS A 95 7.74 -26.34 1.62
N ASP A 96 7.65 -27.60 1.17
CA ASP A 96 6.46 -28.15 0.52
C ASP A 96 5.91 -27.28 -0.62
N ASP A 97 6.84 -26.73 -1.42
CA ASP A 97 6.57 -25.90 -2.60
C ASP A 97 5.96 -24.51 -2.34
N TRP A 98 5.94 -24.06 -1.08
CA TRP A 98 5.55 -22.70 -0.75
C TRP A 98 6.58 -21.67 -1.23
N LEU A 99 6.14 -20.62 -1.91
CA LEU A 99 6.94 -19.44 -2.22
C LEU A 99 6.42 -18.23 -1.44
N TYR A 100 7.29 -17.36 -0.95
CA TYR A 100 6.91 -16.12 -0.29
C TYR A 100 7.56 -14.92 -0.95
N PHE A 101 6.84 -13.81 -0.94
CA PHE A 101 7.34 -12.55 -1.46
C PHE A 101 8.47 -12.02 -0.57
N GLY A 102 9.67 -11.85 -1.14
CA GLY A 102 10.86 -11.42 -0.41
C GLY A 102 10.71 -10.06 0.27
N GLY A 103 9.85 -9.18 -0.27
CA GLY A 103 9.53 -7.88 0.31
C GLY A 103 8.92 -7.95 1.73
N THR A 104 8.33 -9.08 2.13
CA THR A 104 7.70 -9.25 3.45
C THR A 104 8.66 -9.80 4.52
N VAL A 105 9.92 -10.11 4.15
CA VAL A 105 10.87 -10.75 5.06
C VAL A 105 11.22 -9.89 6.26
N ASN A 106 11.23 -8.57 6.08
CA ASN A 106 11.58 -7.65 7.15
C ASN A 106 10.42 -7.43 8.11
N ASP A 107 9.18 -7.42 7.59
CA ASP A 107 7.96 -7.43 8.42
C ASP A 107 7.95 -8.66 9.33
N TYR A 108 8.12 -9.84 8.72
CA TYR A 108 8.12 -11.11 9.44
C TYR A 108 9.26 -11.24 10.46
N ARG A 109 10.45 -10.74 10.14
CA ARG A 109 11.60 -10.73 11.07
C ARG A 109 11.51 -9.64 12.14
N GLY A 110 10.53 -8.74 12.10
CA GLY A 110 10.46 -7.57 12.97
C GLY A 110 11.64 -6.60 12.79
N ARG A 111 12.14 -6.43 11.55
CA ARG A 111 13.31 -5.58 11.25
C ARG A 111 12.96 -4.20 10.71
N ASN A 112 11.74 -4.00 10.21
CA ASN A 112 11.22 -2.72 9.73
C ASN A 112 10.12 -2.18 10.66
N LEU A 113 10.31 -2.35 11.97
CA LEU A 113 9.37 -1.83 12.96
C LEU A 113 9.31 -0.31 12.87
N LEU A 114 8.09 0.21 12.83
CA LEU A 114 7.84 1.64 12.94
C LEU A 114 8.27 2.12 14.33
N SER A 115 8.92 3.26 14.41
CA SER A 115 9.15 3.92 15.70
C SER A 115 7.81 4.26 16.38
N GLU A 116 7.85 4.54 17.68
CA GLU A 116 6.65 4.96 18.44
C GLU A 116 5.97 6.17 17.79
N ARG A 117 6.76 7.17 17.36
CA ARG A 117 6.26 8.32 16.62
C ARG A 117 5.58 7.94 15.30
N GLU A 118 6.19 7.04 14.53
CA GLU A 118 5.63 6.63 13.23
C GLU A 118 4.34 5.82 13.39
N MET A 119 4.28 4.92 14.37
CA MET A 119 3.05 4.17 14.69
C MET A 119 1.95 5.12 15.20
N TYR A 120 2.30 6.08 16.04
CA TYR A 120 1.38 7.13 16.49
C TYR A 120 0.82 7.94 15.32
N ASN A 121 1.65 8.27 14.32
CA ASN A 121 1.20 8.94 13.09
C ASN A 121 0.18 8.10 12.31
N VAL A 122 0.45 6.79 12.14
CA VAL A 122 -0.44 5.87 11.43
C VAL A 122 -1.80 5.81 12.12
N ILE A 123 -1.83 5.54 13.42
CA ILE A 123 -3.07 5.42 14.21
C ILE A 123 -3.85 6.74 14.25
N HIS A 124 -3.16 7.88 14.41
CA HIS A 124 -3.79 9.19 14.38
C HIS A 124 -4.49 9.45 13.04
N ASN A 125 -3.81 9.19 11.93
CA ASN A 125 -4.39 9.43 10.60
C ASN A 125 -5.57 8.49 10.32
N ILE A 126 -5.50 7.22 10.72
CA ILE A 126 -6.64 6.28 10.64
C ILE A 126 -7.83 6.79 11.45
N THR A 127 -7.59 7.27 12.67
CA THR A 127 -8.63 7.83 13.53
C THR A 127 -9.29 9.05 12.90
N LEU A 128 -8.51 9.95 12.27
CA LEU A 128 -9.05 11.10 11.54
C LEU A 128 -9.91 10.69 10.34
N MET A 129 -9.50 9.67 9.59
CA MET A 129 -10.30 9.12 8.48
C MET A 129 -11.62 8.55 8.98
N GLN A 130 -11.61 7.71 10.03
CA GLN A 130 -12.82 7.18 10.64
C GLN A 130 -13.78 8.29 11.07
N ASN A 131 -13.28 9.27 11.81
CA ASN A 131 -14.09 10.38 12.30
C ASN A 131 -14.73 11.15 11.16
N HIS A 132 -13.97 11.42 10.08
CA HIS A 132 -14.49 12.12 8.91
C HIS A 132 -15.58 11.33 8.18
N VAL A 133 -15.37 10.03 8.00
CA VAL A 133 -16.35 9.11 7.39
C VAL A 133 -17.64 9.10 8.20
N GLN A 134 -17.55 8.92 9.53
CA GLN A 134 -18.69 8.87 10.43
C GLN A 134 -19.43 10.21 10.53
N GLN A 135 -18.71 11.34 10.53
CA GLN A 135 -19.32 12.68 10.52
C GLN A 135 -20.12 12.96 9.24
N ASN A 136 -19.78 12.31 8.13
CA ASN A 136 -20.53 12.39 6.87
C ASN A 136 -21.66 11.34 6.76
N GLY A 137 -21.94 10.60 7.84
CA GLY A 137 -23.06 9.66 7.92
C GLY A 137 -22.80 8.27 7.36
N SER A 138 -21.55 7.95 7.01
CA SER A 138 -21.14 6.63 6.54
C SER A 138 -20.58 5.79 7.69
N GLN A 139 -20.76 4.47 7.62
CA GLN A 139 -20.04 3.55 8.51
C GLN A 139 -18.63 3.29 7.97
N PHE A 140 -17.62 3.35 8.85
CA PHE A 140 -16.22 3.07 8.52
C PHE A 140 -15.82 1.64 8.90
N VAL A 141 -15.05 0.96 8.06
CA VAL A 141 -14.37 -0.29 8.40
C VAL A 141 -12.96 -0.32 7.80
N LEU A 142 -11.97 -0.61 8.63
CA LEU A 142 -10.60 -0.92 8.20
C LEU A 142 -10.39 -2.45 8.15
N MET A 143 -9.83 -2.96 7.08
CA MET A 143 -9.36 -4.35 6.95
C MET A 143 -7.86 -4.32 6.77
N VAL A 144 -7.13 -4.91 7.72
CA VAL A 144 -5.68 -5.05 7.61
C VAL A 144 -5.35 -6.49 7.28
N ILE A 145 -4.83 -6.73 6.08
CA ILE A 145 -4.60 -8.08 5.56
C ILE A 145 -3.20 -8.54 5.96
N PRO A 146 -3.03 -9.69 6.64
CA PRO A 146 -1.70 -10.21 6.97
C PRO A 146 -0.93 -10.63 5.71
N ASN A 147 0.40 -10.59 5.76
CA ASN A 147 1.20 -11.25 4.73
C ASN A 147 1.12 -12.77 4.91
N LYS A 148 1.35 -13.50 3.82
CA LYS A 148 1.31 -14.97 3.82
C LYS A 148 2.24 -15.60 4.86
N ASN A 149 3.44 -15.04 5.07
CA ASN A 149 4.40 -15.53 6.06
C ASN A 149 4.03 -15.23 7.52
N THR A 150 3.06 -14.36 7.77
CA THR A 150 2.50 -14.12 9.10
C THR A 150 1.50 -15.19 9.52
N LEU A 151 0.84 -15.83 8.55
CA LEU A 151 -0.13 -16.90 8.78
C LEU A 151 0.49 -18.30 8.66
N TYR A 152 1.32 -18.51 7.64
CA TYR A 152 1.92 -19.81 7.32
C TYR A 152 3.41 -19.81 7.65
N ASP A 153 3.76 -19.59 8.92
CA ASP A 153 5.16 -19.52 9.37
C ASP A 153 5.87 -20.87 9.34
N GLU A 154 5.11 -21.96 9.49
CA GLU A 154 5.61 -23.32 9.56
C GLU A 154 6.23 -23.79 8.24
N ALA A 155 5.74 -23.26 7.12
CA ALA A 155 6.25 -23.48 5.78
C ALA A 155 7.43 -22.55 5.43
N MET A 156 7.77 -21.57 6.27
CA MET A 156 8.98 -20.76 6.06
C MET A 156 10.27 -21.60 6.20
N PRO A 157 11.34 -21.25 5.46
CA PRO A 157 12.60 -21.98 5.55
C PRO A 157 13.25 -21.77 6.92
N TYR A 158 13.93 -22.81 7.43
CA TYR A 158 14.40 -22.86 8.82
C TYR A 158 15.34 -21.70 9.23
N TYR A 159 16.00 -21.05 8.26
CA TYR A 159 16.93 -19.94 8.46
C TYR A 159 16.27 -18.55 8.48
N VAL A 160 14.98 -18.45 8.17
CA VAL A 160 14.19 -17.23 8.32
C VAL A 160 13.29 -17.42 9.54
N LYS A 161 13.63 -16.74 10.64
CA LYS A 161 12.86 -16.79 11.89
C LYS A 161 11.96 -15.57 12.02
N PRO A 162 10.77 -15.73 12.61
CA PRO A 162 9.92 -14.58 12.94
C PRO A 162 10.61 -13.71 13.98
N GLY A 163 10.26 -12.42 14.00
CA GLY A 163 10.61 -11.51 15.08
C GLY A 163 9.75 -11.76 16.32
N ASP A 164 10.13 -11.14 17.44
CA ASP A 164 9.36 -11.22 18.69
C ASP A 164 8.08 -10.35 18.65
N THR A 165 8.02 -9.39 17.73
CA THR A 165 6.88 -8.50 17.52
C THR A 165 6.82 -8.06 16.05
N SER A 166 5.62 -7.68 15.61
CA SER A 166 5.36 -7.13 14.28
C SER A 166 4.66 -5.77 14.36
N ASN A 167 4.70 -5.01 13.27
CA ASN A 167 3.89 -3.81 13.21
C ASN A 167 2.39 -4.09 13.14
N LEU A 168 1.97 -5.23 12.59
CA LEU A 168 0.55 -5.63 12.56
C LEU A 168 0.01 -5.81 13.97
N GLU A 169 0.72 -6.54 14.84
CA GLU A 169 0.31 -6.73 16.25
C GLU A 169 0.20 -5.40 16.98
N ARG A 170 1.23 -4.54 16.88
CA ARG A 170 1.23 -3.21 17.49
C ARG A 170 0.09 -2.34 16.96
N LEU A 171 -0.22 -2.44 15.66
CA LEU A 171 -1.32 -1.71 15.03
C LEU A 171 -2.67 -2.19 15.60
N THR A 172 -2.95 -3.49 15.58
CA THR A 172 -4.20 -4.08 16.10
C THR A 172 -4.48 -3.68 17.55
N GLU A 173 -3.46 -3.73 18.42
CA GLU A 173 -3.58 -3.32 19.82
C GLU A 173 -4.02 -1.86 19.94
N LEU A 174 -3.35 -0.96 19.19
CA LEU A 174 -3.64 0.48 19.23
C LEU A 174 -4.96 0.85 18.53
N LEU A 175 -5.35 0.13 17.47
CA LEU A 175 -6.67 0.32 16.84
C LEU A 175 -7.78 0.00 17.84
N THR A 176 -7.62 -1.08 18.60
CA THR A 176 -8.55 -1.47 19.67
C THR A 176 -8.61 -0.41 20.77
N GLU A 177 -7.45 0.05 21.26
CA GLU A 177 -7.38 1.10 22.29
C GLU A 177 -8.06 2.40 21.86
N ARG A 178 -7.92 2.78 20.58
CA ARG A 178 -8.51 3.99 20.01
C ARG A 178 -9.96 3.86 19.57
N GLY A 179 -10.55 2.67 19.66
CA GLY A 179 -11.92 2.42 19.19
C GLY A 179 -12.06 2.63 17.69
N VAL A 180 -11.04 2.26 16.91
CA VAL A 180 -11.16 2.19 15.45
C VAL A 180 -11.97 0.95 15.09
N GLU A 181 -12.90 1.09 14.16
CA GLU A 181 -13.67 -0.01 13.59
C GLU A 181 -12.81 -0.74 12.56
N PHE A 182 -12.32 -1.92 12.93
CA PHE A 182 -11.52 -2.76 12.04
C PHE A 182 -11.94 -4.24 12.11
N ILE A 183 -11.45 -5.02 11.14
CA ILE A 183 -11.52 -6.47 11.08
C ILE A 183 -10.10 -7.00 11.24
N ASP A 184 -9.87 -7.82 12.28
CA ASP A 184 -8.62 -8.52 12.46
C ASP A 184 -8.59 -9.78 11.58
N VAL A 185 -8.09 -9.62 10.35
CA VAL A 185 -8.01 -10.73 9.39
C VAL A 185 -6.98 -11.77 9.82
N LYS A 186 -5.96 -11.38 10.58
CA LYS A 186 -4.99 -12.34 11.15
C LYS A 186 -5.70 -13.26 12.14
N GLU A 187 -6.42 -12.70 13.11
CA GLU A 187 -7.19 -13.50 14.08
C GLU A 187 -8.24 -14.37 13.37
N LEU A 188 -8.93 -13.82 12.36
CA LEU A 188 -9.91 -14.57 11.57
C LEU A 188 -9.29 -15.80 10.88
N PHE A 189 -8.12 -15.65 10.25
CA PHE A 189 -7.53 -16.70 9.43
C PHE A 189 -6.70 -17.70 10.23
N GLN A 190 -6.07 -17.28 11.34
CA GLN A 190 -5.22 -18.17 12.16
C GLN A 190 -6.00 -19.31 12.83
N ASN A 191 -7.33 -19.19 12.94
CA ASN A 191 -8.19 -20.21 13.52
C ASN A 191 -8.69 -21.25 12.50
N GLU A 192 -8.36 -21.08 11.21
CA GLU A 192 -8.81 -21.97 10.16
C GLU A 192 -7.78 -23.08 9.87
N GLU A 193 -8.27 -24.32 9.72
CA GLU A 193 -7.43 -25.46 9.32
C GLU A 193 -7.16 -25.47 7.81
N GLU A 194 -7.96 -24.75 7.02
CA GLU A 194 -7.85 -24.70 5.58
C GLU A 194 -6.76 -23.72 5.10
N VAL A 195 -6.19 -24.01 3.93
CA VAL A 195 -5.25 -23.11 3.27
C VAL A 195 -6.03 -22.01 2.53
N LEU A 196 -5.91 -20.78 3.00
CA LEU A 196 -6.61 -19.58 2.53
C LEU A 196 -5.74 -18.72 1.60
N TYR A 197 -4.49 -19.11 1.35
CA TYR A 197 -3.58 -18.47 0.41
C TYR A 197 -3.10 -19.44 -0.64
N PHE A 198 -2.77 -18.93 -1.81
CA PHE A 198 -2.04 -19.70 -2.80
C PHE A 198 -0.63 -20.04 -2.30
N HIS A 199 -0.11 -21.18 -2.72
CA HIS A 199 1.22 -21.64 -2.32
C HIS A 199 2.32 -20.81 -3.00
N ARG A 200 2.11 -20.40 -4.25
CA ARG A 200 3.10 -19.73 -5.11
C ARG A 200 2.69 -18.30 -5.53
N ASP A 201 1.65 -17.74 -4.91
CA ASP A 201 1.23 -16.34 -5.03
C ASP A 201 1.32 -15.60 -3.68
N SER A 202 1.44 -14.27 -3.69
CA SER A 202 1.47 -13.44 -2.49
C SER A 202 0.09 -13.18 -1.87
N HIS A 203 -0.99 -13.47 -2.58
CA HIS A 203 -2.39 -13.20 -2.22
C HIS A 203 -3.12 -14.44 -1.66
N TRP A 204 -4.29 -14.16 -1.07
CA TRP A 204 -5.23 -15.21 -0.70
C TRP A 204 -5.82 -15.91 -1.94
N ASN A 205 -6.39 -17.10 -1.75
CA ASN A 205 -7.26 -17.73 -2.74
C ASN A 205 -8.73 -17.32 -2.51
N ASN A 206 -9.67 -17.78 -3.34
CA ASN A 206 -11.08 -17.41 -3.22
C ASN A 206 -11.73 -17.89 -1.91
N LYS A 207 -11.21 -18.91 -1.23
CA LYS A 207 -11.68 -19.25 0.14
C LYS A 207 -11.31 -18.18 1.14
N GLY A 208 -10.05 -17.72 1.11
CA GLY A 208 -9.62 -16.58 1.93
C GLY A 208 -10.42 -15.32 1.62
N ALA A 209 -10.63 -15.02 0.33
CA ALA A 209 -11.44 -13.88 -0.09
C ALA A 209 -12.88 -13.96 0.42
N VAL A 210 -13.54 -15.13 0.32
CA VAL A 210 -14.89 -15.36 0.85
C VAL A 210 -14.93 -15.20 2.37
N LEU A 211 -13.95 -15.71 3.11
CA LEU A 211 -13.93 -15.55 4.56
C LEU A 211 -13.77 -14.08 4.99
N ALA A 212 -12.90 -13.33 4.33
CA ALA A 212 -12.74 -11.89 4.54
C ALA A 212 -14.01 -11.10 4.16
N TYR A 213 -14.67 -11.51 3.06
CA TYR A 213 -15.95 -10.96 2.63
C TYR A 213 -17.08 -11.19 3.65
N ASN A 214 -17.20 -12.41 4.18
CA ASN A 214 -18.21 -12.75 5.18
C ASN A 214 -18.03 -11.89 6.43
N ALA A 215 -16.78 -11.79 6.93
CA ALA A 215 -16.46 -10.93 8.06
C ALA A 215 -16.78 -9.44 7.77
N LEU A 216 -16.55 -8.97 6.55
CA LEU A 216 -16.93 -7.62 6.14
C LEU A 216 -18.45 -7.43 6.17
N MET A 217 -19.21 -8.31 5.52
CA MET A 217 -20.67 -8.20 5.47
C MET A 217 -21.31 -8.28 6.87
N GLU A 218 -20.80 -9.15 7.74
CA GLU A 218 -21.20 -9.24 9.15
C GLU A 218 -20.90 -7.94 9.91
N LYS A 219 -19.69 -7.39 9.75
CA LYS A 219 -19.30 -6.10 10.36
C LYS A 219 -20.19 -4.94 9.90
N LEU A 220 -20.64 -4.97 8.65
CA LEU A 220 -21.59 -4.01 8.08
C LEU A 220 -23.05 -4.29 8.45
N GLY A 221 -23.33 -5.39 9.15
CA GLY A 221 -24.68 -5.80 9.55
C GLY A 221 -25.59 -6.17 8.38
N ARG A 222 -25.02 -6.72 7.30
CA ARG A 222 -25.74 -7.07 6.07
C ARG A 222 -26.02 -8.57 5.99
N GLU A 223 -27.25 -8.91 5.61
CA GLU A 223 -27.56 -10.25 5.12
C GLU A 223 -26.88 -10.45 3.77
N HIS A 224 -26.23 -11.60 3.59
CA HIS A 224 -25.40 -11.89 2.43
C HIS A 224 -25.35 -13.42 2.16
N GLU A 225 -25.02 -13.82 0.93
CA GLU A 225 -24.69 -15.22 0.63
C GLU A 225 -23.38 -15.59 1.30
N THR A 226 -23.39 -16.55 2.22
CA THR A 226 -22.19 -16.90 2.98
C THR A 226 -21.24 -17.83 2.22
N TYR A 227 -21.67 -18.37 1.08
CA TYR A 227 -20.98 -19.38 0.27
C TYR A 227 -20.77 -20.73 0.97
N LEU A 228 -21.30 -20.93 2.18
CA LEU A 228 -21.18 -22.21 2.90
C LEU A 228 -21.81 -23.40 2.15
N ASN A 229 -22.87 -23.15 1.38
CA ASN A 229 -23.62 -24.19 0.65
C ASN A 229 -23.54 -24.03 -0.86
N VAL A 230 -22.72 -23.10 -1.36
CA VAL A 230 -22.49 -22.92 -2.78
C VAL A 230 -21.48 -23.97 -3.23
N PRO A 231 -21.82 -24.87 -4.18
CA PRO A 231 -20.87 -25.82 -4.71
C PRO A 231 -19.66 -25.09 -5.32
N TYR A 232 -18.49 -25.73 -5.29
CA TYR A 232 -17.31 -25.20 -5.97
C TYR A 232 -16.56 -26.33 -6.68
N GLU A 233 -15.82 -25.96 -7.73
CA GLU A 233 -14.84 -26.80 -8.39
C GLU A 233 -13.43 -26.27 -8.11
N LEU A 234 -12.45 -27.18 -8.08
CA LEU A 234 -11.04 -26.81 -8.05
C LEU A 234 -10.53 -26.78 -9.49
N GLU A 235 -10.17 -25.59 -9.96
CA GLU A 235 -9.66 -25.38 -11.31
C GLU A 235 -8.19 -24.98 -11.27
N LYS A 236 -7.35 -25.66 -12.04
CA LYS A 236 -5.94 -25.32 -12.20
C LYS A 236 -5.79 -24.15 -13.19
N SER A 237 -6.09 -22.94 -12.74
CA SER A 237 -6.28 -21.75 -13.59
C SER A 237 -5.53 -20.49 -13.12
N HIS A 238 -5.07 -20.43 -11.87
CA HIS A 238 -4.42 -19.23 -11.32
C HIS A 238 -2.92 -19.19 -11.66
N VAL A 239 -2.39 -18.04 -12.05
CA VAL A 239 -0.95 -17.82 -12.22
C VAL A 239 -0.45 -17.05 -11.00
N GLY A 240 0.40 -17.68 -10.18
CA GLY A 240 0.94 -17.03 -8.99
C GLY A 240 1.93 -15.92 -9.32
N ASP A 241 1.77 -14.74 -8.72
CA ASP A 241 2.66 -13.58 -8.95
C ASP A 241 4.12 -13.87 -8.55
N ILE A 242 4.36 -14.54 -7.43
CA ILE A 242 5.71 -14.94 -6.98
C ILE A 242 6.27 -16.03 -7.91
N ASP A 243 5.40 -16.92 -8.42
CA ASP A 243 5.80 -17.95 -9.37
C ASP A 243 6.24 -17.33 -10.71
N GLU A 244 5.47 -16.38 -11.23
CA GLU A 244 5.80 -15.64 -12.44
C GLU A 244 7.10 -14.84 -12.26
N MET A 245 7.34 -14.26 -11.08
CA MET A 245 8.62 -13.60 -10.76
C MET A 245 9.80 -14.57 -10.80
N LEU A 246 9.63 -15.80 -10.28
CA LEU A 246 10.70 -16.79 -10.17
C LEU A 246 10.92 -17.57 -11.48
N TYR A 247 9.84 -17.87 -12.20
CA TYR A 247 9.80 -18.67 -13.43
C TYR A 247 8.96 -18.01 -14.53
N PRO A 248 9.36 -16.84 -15.09
CA PRO A 248 8.56 -16.12 -16.09
C PRO A 248 8.13 -16.94 -17.32
N PHE A 249 8.87 -18.01 -17.68
CA PHE A 249 8.53 -18.90 -18.80
C PHE A 249 8.26 -20.36 -18.41
N GLY A 250 8.11 -20.62 -17.11
CA GLY A 250 7.92 -21.98 -16.58
C GLY A 250 7.07 -22.02 -15.32
N PHE A 251 6.25 -21.00 -15.09
CA PHE A 251 5.30 -20.96 -13.99
C PHE A 251 4.31 -22.13 -14.11
N GLU A 252 3.84 -22.59 -12.97
CA GLU A 252 2.79 -23.59 -12.86
C GLU A 252 1.49 -22.91 -12.47
N LEU A 253 0.39 -23.38 -13.07
CA LEU A 253 -0.92 -22.93 -12.63
C LEU A 253 -1.23 -23.51 -11.23
N GLU A 254 -1.85 -22.73 -10.37
CA GLU A 254 -2.36 -23.17 -9.07
C GLU A 254 -3.85 -23.48 -9.14
N GLU A 255 -4.30 -24.36 -8.25
CA GLU A 255 -5.72 -24.64 -8.07
C GLU A 255 -6.40 -23.46 -7.38
N GLU A 256 -7.50 -22.99 -7.95
CA GLU A 256 -8.38 -21.98 -7.37
C GLU A 256 -9.77 -22.59 -7.15
N TYR A 257 -10.44 -22.12 -6.10
CA TYR A 257 -11.82 -22.40 -5.78
C TYR A 257 -12.74 -21.56 -6.66
N VAL A 258 -13.41 -22.20 -7.60
CA VAL A 258 -14.41 -21.58 -8.48
C VAL A 258 -15.80 -21.95 -7.98
N TYR A 259 -16.48 -21.01 -7.35
CA TYR A 259 -17.84 -21.20 -6.85
C TYR A 259 -18.85 -21.24 -8.00
N ASP A 260 -19.74 -22.23 -8.00
CA ASP A 260 -20.85 -22.38 -8.95
C ASP A 260 -21.97 -21.39 -8.62
N LYS A 261 -21.66 -20.11 -8.79
CA LYS A 261 -22.58 -18.99 -8.62
C LYS A 261 -22.24 -17.89 -9.61
N GLU A 262 -23.21 -17.53 -10.44
CA GLU A 262 -23.11 -16.35 -11.29
C GLU A 262 -23.30 -15.09 -10.43
N PHE A 263 -22.37 -14.13 -10.57
CA PHE A 263 -22.53 -12.81 -9.98
C PHE A 263 -23.63 -12.03 -10.70
N SER A 264 -24.41 -11.26 -9.93
CA SER A 264 -25.61 -10.55 -10.36
C SER A 264 -25.42 -9.03 -10.53
N PHE A 265 -24.18 -8.55 -10.41
CA PHE A 265 -23.81 -7.16 -10.62
C PHE A 265 -23.28 -6.90 -12.03
N ASP A 266 -23.40 -5.65 -12.48
CA ASP A 266 -22.81 -5.17 -13.73
C ASP A 266 -21.72 -4.13 -13.44
N TYR A 267 -20.67 -4.09 -14.28
CA TYR A 267 -19.74 -2.97 -14.31
C TYR A 267 -20.41 -1.75 -14.99
N VAL A 268 -20.34 -0.60 -14.33
CA VAL A 268 -20.95 0.66 -14.81
C VAL A 268 -19.99 1.41 -15.74
N ASN A 269 -18.68 1.30 -15.51
CA ASN A 269 -17.63 1.85 -16.35
C ASN A 269 -16.90 0.76 -17.15
N GLU A 270 -16.06 1.18 -18.10
CA GLU A 270 -15.15 0.25 -18.79
C GLU A 270 -14.14 -0.30 -17.79
N VAL A 271 -14.19 -1.62 -17.57
CA VAL A 271 -13.31 -2.37 -16.67
C VAL A 271 -12.64 -3.48 -17.47
N LYS A 272 -11.31 -3.48 -17.50
CA LYS A 272 -10.51 -4.52 -18.17
C LYS A 272 -10.39 -5.76 -17.29
N ASP A 273 -10.09 -5.53 -16.01
CA ASP A 273 -9.92 -6.54 -14.99
C ASP A 273 -10.16 -5.93 -13.61
N ASN A 274 -10.20 -6.78 -12.59
CA ASN A 274 -10.41 -6.36 -11.21
C ASN A 274 -9.18 -5.64 -10.61
N MET A 275 -8.12 -5.40 -11.37
CA MET A 275 -6.96 -4.59 -10.99
C MET A 275 -7.07 -3.14 -11.47
N ASP A 276 -8.11 -2.77 -12.21
CA ASP A 276 -8.29 -1.38 -12.64
C ASP A 276 -8.34 -0.39 -11.46
N ALA A 277 -7.79 0.80 -11.68
CA ALA A 277 -7.59 1.80 -10.64
C ALA A 277 -8.91 2.34 -10.04
N TRP A 278 -9.98 2.37 -10.84
CA TRP A 278 -11.31 2.80 -10.45
C TRP A 278 -12.37 1.92 -11.11
N ILE A 279 -13.20 1.29 -10.28
CA ILE A 279 -14.27 0.39 -10.71
C ILE A 279 -15.58 0.84 -10.08
N GLN A 280 -16.64 0.87 -10.89
CA GLN A 280 -18.00 1.10 -10.45
C GLN A 280 -18.85 -0.12 -10.78
N THR A 281 -19.60 -0.61 -9.80
CA THR A 281 -20.53 -1.71 -9.98
C THR A 281 -21.94 -1.28 -9.58
N ASN A 282 -22.93 -1.91 -10.20
CA ASN A 282 -24.31 -1.78 -9.82
C ASN A 282 -24.98 -3.15 -9.77
N ASN A 283 -25.54 -3.50 -8.62
CA ASN A 283 -26.40 -4.67 -8.48
C ASN A 283 -27.86 -4.23 -8.26
N PRO A 284 -28.74 -4.35 -9.27
CA PRO A 284 -30.12 -3.89 -9.15
C PRO A 284 -30.97 -4.71 -8.17
N GLN A 285 -30.47 -5.86 -7.70
CA GLN A 285 -31.16 -6.74 -6.75
C GLN A 285 -30.78 -6.45 -5.29
N LYS A 286 -29.80 -5.59 -5.05
CA LYS A 286 -29.28 -5.25 -3.73
C LYS A 286 -29.48 -3.77 -3.43
N ASP A 287 -29.43 -3.44 -2.16
CA ASP A 287 -29.44 -2.06 -1.67
C ASP A 287 -28.05 -1.66 -1.14
N GLY A 288 -27.93 -0.43 -0.65
CA GLY A 288 -26.70 0.07 -0.09
C GLY A 288 -25.74 0.66 -1.13
N SER A 289 -24.80 1.45 -0.63
CA SER A 289 -23.72 2.02 -1.43
C SER A 289 -22.40 1.94 -0.64
N MET A 290 -21.32 1.57 -1.31
CA MET A 290 -20.01 1.39 -0.69
C MET A 290 -18.92 2.11 -1.48
N LEU A 291 -18.06 2.84 -0.77
CA LEU A 291 -16.77 3.31 -1.29
C LEU A 291 -15.64 2.51 -0.63
N MET A 292 -14.96 1.66 -1.40
CA MET A 292 -13.88 0.81 -0.92
C MET A 292 -12.54 1.24 -1.52
N TYR A 293 -11.62 1.63 -0.65
CA TYR A 293 -10.20 1.76 -1.00
C TYR A 293 -9.52 0.43 -0.75
N ARG A 294 -8.72 -0.05 -1.71
CA ARG A 294 -8.13 -1.39 -1.67
C ARG A 294 -6.76 -1.43 -2.31
N ASP A 295 -6.03 -2.50 -2.07
CA ASP A 295 -4.83 -2.83 -2.85
C ASP A 295 -5.10 -4.00 -3.83
N SER A 296 -4.11 -4.85 -4.09
CA SER A 296 -4.25 -6.01 -4.96
C SER A 296 -5.02 -7.16 -4.31
N PHE A 297 -5.06 -7.27 -2.99
CA PHE A 297 -5.91 -8.27 -2.30
C PHE A 297 -7.39 -8.07 -2.59
N GLY A 298 -7.80 -6.82 -2.78
CA GLY A 298 -9.16 -6.50 -3.18
C GLY A 298 -9.56 -6.99 -4.59
N GLU A 299 -8.65 -7.56 -5.40
CA GLU A 299 -8.96 -8.13 -6.72
C GLU A 299 -9.99 -9.26 -6.65
N SER A 300 -9.75 -10.26 -5.80
CA SER A 300 -10.64 -11.41 -5.61
C SER A 300 -11.77 -11.13 -4.60
N LEU A 301 -11.59 -10.17 -3.69
CA LEU A 301 -12.65 -9.74 -2.76
C LEU A 301 -13.77 -8.95 -3.45
N LEU A 302 -13.43 -8.13 -4.46
CA LEU A 302 -14.36 -7.20 -5.09
C LEU A 302 -15.63 -7.86 -5.64
N PRO A 303 -15.59 -8.98 -6.40
CA PRO A 303 -16.80 -9.59 -6.94
C PRO A 303 -17.81 -10.02 -5.87
N PHE A 304 -17.33 -10.62 -4.77
CA PHE A 304 -18.19 -11.03 -3.67
C PHE A 304 -18.87 -9.84 -3.01
N VAL A 305 -18.14 -8.74 -2.79
CA VAL A 305 -18.68 -7.50 -2.22
C VAL A 305 -19.67 -6.82 -3.19
N ALA A 306 -19.32 -6.74 -4.47
CA ALA A 306 -20.17 -6.13 -5.50
C ALA A 306 -21.49 -6.88 -5.70
N ASP A 307 -21.51 -8.20 -5.47
CA ASP A 307 -22.73 -9.01 -5.54
C ASP A 307 -23.72 -8.76 -4.39
N GLU A 308 -23.30 -8.10 -3.30
CA GLU A 308 -24.13 -7.84 -2.11
C GLU A 308 -24.47 -6.36 -1.85
N ILE A 309 -23.94 -5.47 -2.69
CA ILE A 309 -24.11 -4.02 -2.57
C ILE A 309 -24.74 -3.45 -3.83
N GLY A 310 -25.76 -2.61 -3.66
CA GLY A 310 -26.48 -1.98 -4.75
C GLY A 310 -25.58 -1.11 -5.64
N GLN A 311 -24.74 -0.25 -5.03
CA GLN A 311 -23.77 0.60 -5.74
C GLN A 311 -22.37 0.48 -5.13
N GLY A 312 -21.43 -0.10 -5.86
CA GLY A 312 -20.03 -0.25 -5.43
C GLY A 312 -19.10 0.73 -6.13
N TYR A 313 -18.23 1.38 -5.37
CA TYR A 313 -17.15 2.24 -5.86
C TYR A 313 -15.83 1.72 -5.29
N PHE A 314 -14.96 1.17 -6.15
CA PHE A 314 -13.71 0.53 -5.71
C PHE A 314 -12.51 1.29 -6.29
N SER A 315 -11.59 1.69 -5.42
CA SER A 315 -10.44 2.50 -5.79
C SER A 315 -9.13 1.88 -5.31
N ARG A 316 -8.16 1.78 -6.21
CA ARG A 316 -6.75 1.47 -5.87
C ARG A 316 -5.88 2.74 -5.84
N LEU A 317 -6.48 3.90 -6.08
CA LEU A 317 -5.75 5.15 -6.19
C LEU A 317 -5.23 5.60 -4.82
N VAL A 318 -3.96 6.02 -4.80
CA VAL A 318 -3.30 6.63 -3.65
C VAL A 318 -2.82 8.05 -4.02
N PRO A 319 -2.93 9.03 -3.11
CA PRO A 319 -3.57 8.96 -1.80
C PRO A 319 -5.10 8.77 -1.89
N TYR A 320 -5.71 8.27 -0.81
CA TYR A 320 -7.17 8.07 -0.76
C TYR A 320 -7.90 9.41 -0.84
N ASN A 321 -8.86 9.52 -1.76
CA ASN A 321 -9.59 10.76 -2.00
C ASN A 321 -10.93 10.78 -1.25
N LEU A 322 -10.87 10.96 0.07
CA LEU A 322 -12.05 10.92 0.93
C LEU A 322 -13.05 12.07 0.68
N THR A 323 -12.70 13.08 -0.12
CA THR A 323 -13.66 14.08 -0.60
C THR A 323 -14.81 13.46 -1.40
N GLN A 324 -14.61 12.29 -1.99
CA GLN A 324 -15.65 11.57 -2.74
C GLN A 324 -16.87 11.20 -1.89
N ILE A 325 -16.74 11.14 -0.56
CA ILE A 325 -17.87 10.88 0.36
C ILE A 325 -18.96 11.96 0.21
N GLU A 326 -18.58 13.20 -0.06
CA GLU A 326 -19.49 14.32 -0.23
C GLU A 326 -20.30 14.25 -1.53
N GLU A 327 -19.77 13.59 -2.56
CA GLU A 327 -20.42 13.46 -3.87
C GLU A 327 -21.20 12.15 -3.99
N LEU A 328 -20.62 11.06 -3.50
CA LEU A 328 -21.16 9.70 -3.64
C LEU A 328 -22.15 9.34 -2.53
N HIS A 329 -22.06 10.02 -1.38
CA HIS A 329 -22.84 9.72 -0.16
C HIS A 329 -22.94 8.20 0.13
N PRO A 330 -21.80 7.49 0.23
CA PRO A 330 -21.81 6.06 0.45
C PRO A 330 -22.38 5.73 1.84
N GLN A 331 -23.11 4.63 1.96
CA GLN A 331 -23.51 4.12 3.29
C GLN A 331 -22.29 3.55 4.04
N TYR A 332 -21.36 2.95 3.30
CA TYR A 332 -20.18 2.29 3.86
C TYR A 332 -18.90 2.82 3.21
N VAL A 333 -17.87 3.09 4.02
CA VAL A 333 -16.51 3.34 3.54
C VAL A 333 -15.59 2.28 4.12
N VAL A 334 -14.96 1.52 3.24
CA VAL A 334 -14.06 0.43 3.59
C VAL A 334 -12.66 0.79 3.14
N ILE A 335 -11.66 0.55 3.98
CA ILE A 335 -10.26 0.59 3.59
C ILE A 335 -9.68 -0.80 3.79
N GLU A 336 -9.27 -1.45 2.72
CA GLU A 336 -8.49 -2.68 2.72
C GLU A 336 -7.03 -2.35 2.45
N LYS A 337 -6.12 -2.87 3.28
CA LYS A 337 -4.69 -2.62 3.17
C LYS A 337 -3.87 -3.78 3.73
N VAL A 338 -2.90 -4.26 2.96
CA VAL A 338 -1.96 -5.28 3.43
C VAL A 338 -0.95 -4.76 4.47
N GLU A 339 -0.58 -5.60 5.43
CA GLU A 339 0.24 -5.24 6.60
C GLU A 339 1.60 -4.61 6.25
N ARG A 340 2.24 -5.05 5.16
CA ARG A 340 3.52 -4.50 4.68
C ARG A 340 3.43 -3.02 4.27
N ASN A 341 2.21 -2.52 4.05
CA ASN A 341 1.94 -1.16 3.58
C ASN A 341 1.28 -0.26 4.64
N ILE A 342 1.21 -0.66 5.92
CA ILE A 342 0.56 0.15 6.97
C ILE A 342 1.17 1.56 7.12
N GLN A 343 2.45 1.73 6.80
CA GLN A 343 3.13 3.02 6.85
C GLN A 343 2.55 4.03 5.85
N ASP A 344 1.83 3.56 4.82
CA ASP A 344 1.20 4.42 3.83
C ASP A 344 0.15 5.32 4.44
N PHE A 345 -0.50 4.93 5.55
CA PHE A 345 -1.42 5.80 6.28
C PHE A 345 -0.74 7.10 6.76
N ALA A 346 0.58 7.09 6.92
CA ALA A 346 1.36 8.27 7.28
C ALA A 346 2.33 8.75 6.19
N LYS A 347 2.57 7.99 5.12
CA LYS A 347 3.34 8.44 3.94
C LYS A 347 2.47 9.07 2.85
N ARG A 348 1.22 8.60 2.71
CA ARG A 348 0.27 8.96 1.65
C ARG A 348 -0.99 9.57 2.29
N ILE A 349 -0.84 10.79 2.80
CA ILE A 349 -1.90 11.50 3.53
C ILE A 349 -3.20 11.56 2.70
N PRO A 350 -4.35 11.12 3.26
CA PRO A 350 -5.62 11.14 2.54
C PRO A 350 -6.05 12.57 2.22
N ILE A 351 -6.73 12.75 1.09
CA ILE A 351 -7.29 14.03 0.68
C ILE A 351 -8.66 14.17 1.36
N MET A 352 -8.68 14.90 2.46
CA MET A 352 -9.89 15.37 3.16
C MET A 352 -9.54 16.60 3.99
N GLU A 353 -10.54 17.44 4.25
CA GLU A 353 -10.36 18.60 5.12
C GLU A 353 -10.03 18.19 6.55
N GLY A 354 -9.06 18.85 7.17
CA GLY A 354 -8.71 18.57 8.57
C GLY A 354 -9.88 18.87 9.51
N ALA A 355 -10.00 18.07 10.56
CA ALA A 355 -11.07 18.24 11.54
C ALA A 355 -10.88 19.52 12.36
N LEU A 356 -11.96 20.30 12.51
CA LEU A 356 -11.99 21.44 13.42
C LEU A 356 -11.86 20.96 14.87
N THR A 357 -11.13 21.74 15.67
CA THR A 357 -10.98 21.53 17.10
C THR A 357 -11.01 22.86 17.85
N GLU A 358 -11.04 22.80 19.18
CA GLU A 358 -10.99 24.00 20.01
C GLU A 358 -9.71 24.80 19.76
N ASN A 359 -9.83 26.12 19.78
CA ASN A 359 -8.68 26.99 19.55
C ASN A 359 -7.59 26.78 20.62
N ARG A 360 -6.36 26.62 20.15
CA ARG A 360 -5.18 26.47 21.02
C ARG A 360 -4.44 27.80 21.10
N MET A 361 -4.24 28.32 22.30
CA MET A 361 -3.35 29.45 22.54
C MET A 361 -2.00 28.93 23.01
N ALA A 362 -0.93 29.37 22.35
CA ALA A 362 0.42 28.92 22.65
C ALA A 362 1.44 30.03 22.41
N PRO A 363 2.53 30.11 23.19
CA PRO A 363 3.63 31.01 22.91
C PRO A 363 4.40 30.53 21.67
N GLU A 364 4.86 31.49 20.86
CA GLU A 364 5.75 31.22 19.73
C GLU A 364 7.20 31.05 20.18
N VAL A 365 7.87 30.06 19.58
CA VAL A 365 9.24 29.70 19.93
C VAL A 365 10.16 29.77 18.71
N LYS A 366 11.44 30.12 18.95
CA LYS A 366 12.44 30.12 17.89
C LYS A 366 12.84 28.69 17.52
N THR A 367 12.68 28.35 16.26
CA THR A 367 12.76 26.98 15.78
C THR A 367 13.22 26.89 14.33
N LYS A 368 13.65 25.69 13.93
CA LYS A 368 13.97 25.31 12.55
C LYS A 368 12.81 24.57 11.86
N SER A 369 11.66 24.44 12.51
CA SER A 369 10.49 23.85 11.88
C SER A 369 10.07 24.66 10.66
N SER A 370 9.50 23.98 9.66
CA SER A 370 9.10 24.59 8.40
C SER A 370 7.58 24.61 8.24
N ILE A 371 7.13 25.56 7.42
CA ILE A 371 5.75 25.67 6.97
C ILE A 371 5.74 26.11 5.50
N GLU A 372 5.04 25.35 4.69
CA GLU A 372 4.72 25.63 3.30
C GLU A 372 3.20 25.60 3.14
N ALA A 373 2.68 26.52 2.34
CA ALA A 373 1.27 26.59 2.02
C ALA A 373 1.15 26.80 0.51
N LYS A 374 0.36 25.95 -0.14
CA LYS A 374 0.19 25.94 -1.60
C LYS A 374 -1.25 25.59 -1.97
N LYS A 375 -1.70 26.11 -3.11
CA LYS A 375 -2.99 25.78 -3.71
C LYS A 375 -2.87 24.43 -4.42
N GLU A 376 -3.62 23.43 -3.96
CA GLU A 376 -3.76 22.11 -4.59
C GLU A 376 -5.21 21.93 -5.03
N GLY A 377 -5.51 22.27 -6.28
CA GLY A 377 -6.88 22.27 -6.81
C GLY A 377 -7.77 23.28 -6.08
N SER A 378 -8.87 22.78 -5.49
CA SER A 378 -9.81 23.56 -4.66
C SER A 378 -9.38 23.69 -3.19
N TYR A 379 -8.23 23.12 -2.80
CA TYR A 379 -7.73 23.13 -1.43
C TYR A 379 -6.52 24.05 -1.27
N LEU A 380 -6.39 24.62 -0.08
CA LEU A 380 -5.12 25.09 0.45
C LEU A 380 -4.48 23.94 1.23
N SER A 381 -3.35 23.44 0.76
CA SER A 381 -2.56 22.49 1.54
C SER A 381 -1.51 23.22 2.36
N VAL A 382 -1.39 22.88 3.64
CA VAL A 382 -0.37 23.38 4.56
C VAL A 382 0.48 22.18 5.01
N GLU A 383 1.78 22.19 4.77
CA GLU A 383 2.67 21.10 5.14
C GLU A 383 4.03 21.60 5.62
N GLY A 384 4.77 20.75 6.33
CA GLY A 384 6.10 21.09 6.82
C GLY A 384 6.72 19.99 7.66
N LYS A 385 7.87 20.31 8.27
CA LYS A 385 8.59 19.45 9.22
C LYS A 385 8.74 20.17 10.55
N ILE A 386 8.61 19.43 11.65
CA ILE A 386 8.82 19.94 13.01
C ILE A 386 10.23 19.57 13.47
N GLU A 387 10.93 20.53 14.06
CA GLU A 387 12.22 20.30 14.70
C GLU A 387 12.06 19.34 15.88
N GLU A 388 12.82 18.24 15.90
CA GLU A 388 12.69 17.11 16.85
C GLU A 388 12.53 17.54 18.31
N LYS A 389 13.20 18.62 18.74
CA LYS A 389 13.11 19.10 20.14
C LYS A 389 11.71 19.59 20.57
N TYR A 390 10.79 19.78 19.63
CA TYR A 390 9.40 20.16 19.87
C TYR A 390 8.40 19.03 19.58
N LEU A 391 8.91 17.81 19.39
CA LEU A 391 8.13 16.64 19.07
C LEU A 391 8.54 15.48 19.97
N GLU A 392 7.59 14.98 20.75
CA GLU A 392 7.61 13.72 21.47
C GLU A 392 6.85 12.68 20.64
N ASP A 393 6.98 11.39 20.98
CA ASP A 393 6.34 10.31 20.22
C ASP A 393 4.83 10.51 20.11
N ASN A 394 4.19 10.96 21.19
CA ASN A 394 2.74 11.19 21.30
C ASN A 394 2.32 12.67 21.15
N SER A 395 3.17 13.52 20.57
CA SER A 395 2.82 14.93 20.34
C SER A 395 1.68 15.11 19.36
N ASP A 396 0.71 15.94 19.72
CA ASP A 396 -0.32 16.40 18.80
C ASP A 396 0.15 17.58 17.96
N ILE A 397 -0.30 17.65 16.70
CA ILE A 397 0.00 18.74 15.78
C ILE A 397 -1.29 19.38 15.30
N TYR A 398 -1.39 20.68 15.51
CA TYR A 398 -2.52 21.50 15.09
C TYR A 398 -2.06 22.62 14.18
N VAL A 399 -3.00 23.12 13.38
CA VAL A 399 -2.81 24.31 12.55
C VAL A 399 -3.93 25.28 12.83
N ALA A 400 -3.57 26.45 13.36
CA ALA A 400 -4.48 27.56 13.58
C ALA A 400 -4.44 28.51 12.37
N VAL A 401 -5.62 28.86 11.86
CA VAL A 401 -5.83 29.83 10.79
C VAL A 401 -6.57 31.02 11.38
N ARG A 402 -5.92 32.18 11.39
CA ARG A 402 -6.48 33.44 11.89
C ARG A 402 -6.70 34.43 10.76
N ASP A 403 -7.94 34.81 10.53
CA ASP A 403 -8.31 35.90 9.62
C ASP A 403 -7.77 37.23 10.16
N MET A 404 -7.00 37.97 9.36
CA MET A 404 -6.42 39.25 9.79
C MET A 404 -7.46 40.38 9.80
N ALA A 405 -8.52 40.30 9.01
CA ALA A 405 -9.59 41.29 8.97
C ALA A 405 -10.55 41.15 10.16
N THR A 406 -10.99 39.93 10.46
CA THR A 406 -11.98 39.67 11.52
C THR A 406 -11.37 39.29 12.87
N GLN A 407 -10.10 38.88 12.89
CA GLN A 407 -9.41 38.29 14.05
C GLN A 407 -9.99 36.94 14.52
N GLU A 408 -10.92 36.33 13.77
CA GLU A 408 -11.42 34.99 14.05
C GLU A 408 -10.31 33.96 13.84
N THR A 409 -10.14 33.05 14.79
CA THR A 409 -9.21 31.91 14.68
C THR A 409 -9.99 30.62 14.60
N ARG A 410 -9.58 29.72 13.70
CA ARG A 410 -10.04 28.32 13.62
C ARG A 410 -8.84 27.40 13.66
N THR A 411 -8.88 26.42 14.54
CA THR A 411 -7.82 25.44 14.71
C THR A 411 -8.25 24.08 14.17
N TYR A 412 -7.34 23.44 13.44
CA TYR A 412 -7.58 22.16 12.78
C TYR A 412 -6.55 21.14 13.26
N GLN A 413 -6.96 19.88 13.38
CA GLN A 413 -6.03 18.76 13.54
C GLN A 413 -5.32 18.51 12.21
N ALA A 414 -3.99 18.44 12.24
CA ALA A 414 -3.21 18.06 11.07
C ALA A 414 -3.11 16.53 10.96
N PHE A 415 -2.88 16.05 9.75
CA PHE A 415 -2.35 14.70 9.54
C PHE A 415 -0.85 14.68 9.83
N TYR A 416 -0.38 13.56 10.36
CA TYR A 416 1.03 13.38 10.69
C TYR A 416 1.72 12.58 9.59
N LYS A 417 2.88 13.07 9.13
CA LYS A 417 3.56 12.56 7.94
C LYS A 417 4.89 11.93 8.29
N ILE A 418 5.10 10.70 7.83
CA ILE A 418 6.43 10.10 7.75
C ILE A 418 7.15 10.72 6.56
N THR A 419 8.19 11.46 6.85
CA THR A 419 9.02 12.15 5.86
C THR A 419 9.97 11.16 5.18
N GLU A 420 10.54 11.54 4.04
CA GLU A 420 11.49 10.70 3.29
C GLU A 420 12.72 10.28 4.11
N ASP A 421 13.12 11.09 5.09
CA ASP A 421 14.20 10.79 6.04
C ASP A 421 13.77 9.85 7.20
N GLY A 422 12.52 9.35 7.21
CA GLY A 422 12.06 8.29 8.13
C GLY A 422 11.90 8.73 9.58
N LYS A 423 11.57 10.00 9.84
CA LYS A 423 11.55 10.57 11.22
C LYS A 423 10.18 10.81 11.81
N GLY A 424 9.10 10.60 11.05
CA GLY A 424 7.73 10.84 11.54
C GLY A 424 7.43 12.28 11.99
N ASN A 425 8.25 13.26 11.62
CA ASN A 425 8.17 14.65 12.09
C ASN A 425 7.51 15.61 11.08
N GLY A 426 6.91 15.07 10.02
CA GLY A 426 6.16 15.85 9.05
C GLY A 426 4.71 16.04 9.48
N TYR A 427 4.05 17.03 8.88
CA TYR A 427 2.60 17.19 8.96
C TYR A 427 2.05 17.67 7.62
N LYS A 428 0.77 17.39 7.38
CA LYS A 428 0.01 17.95 6.26
C LYS A 428 -1.43 18.22 6.69
N LEU A 429 -2.00 19.30 6.18
CA LEU A 429 -3.39 19.68 6.35
C LEU A 429 -3.94 20.10 4.99
N TYR A 430 -5.15 19.67 4.69
CA TYR A 430 -5.95 20.23 3.61
C TYR A 430 -7.06 21.09 4.21
N LEU A 431 -7.24 22.29 3.65
CA LEU A 431 -8.35 23.18 3.96
C LEU A 431 -9.11 23.45 2.67
N LYS A 432 -10.43 23.33 2.67
CA LYS A 432 -11.22 23.71 1.48
C LYS A 432 -11.02 25.19 1.24
N GLY A 433 -10.91 25.61 -0.02
CA GLY A 433 -10.75 27.02 -0.37
C GLY A 433 -11.89 27.91 0.16
N THR A 434 -13.07 27.33 0.41
CA THR A 434 -14.22 27.97 1.05
C THR A 434 -14.12 28.10 2.57
N SER A 435 -13.27 27.29 3.22
CA SER A 435 -13.03 27.30 4.67
C SER A 435 -11.89 28.24 5.07
N VAL A 436 -11.11 28.70 4.10
CA VAL A 436 -10.00 29.66 4.29
C VAL A 436 -10.53 31.10 4.16
N PRO A 437 -10.10 32.05 5.02
CA PRO A 437 -10.46 33.45 4.89
C PRO A 437 -10.06 34.02 3.52
N GLN A 438 -10.92 34.87 2.96
CA GLN A 438 -10.60 35.65 1.75
C GLN A 438 -9.64 36.79 2.12
N GLY A 439 -8.58 36.98 1.33
CA GLY A 439 -7.56 38.00 1.60
C GLY A 439 -6.41 37.49 2.47
N GLU A 440 -5.98 38.29 3.44
CA GLU A 440 -4.81 37.98 4.28
C GLU A 440 -5.21 37.26 5.57
N PHE A 441 -4.51 36.16 5.87
CA PHE A 441 -4.65 35.41 7.11
C PHE A 441 -3.30 34.88 7.59
N HIS A 442 -3.23 34.61 8.88
CA HIS A 442 -2.06 34.10 9.56
C HIS A 442 -2.23 32.62 9.87
N ILE A 443 -1.26 31.80 9.49
CA ILE A 443 -1.22 30.38 9.86
C ILE A 443 -0.19 30.19 10.98
N SER A 444 -0.57 29.46 12.03
CA SER A 444 0.33 29.01 13.10
C SER A 444 0.25 27.50 13.25
N VAL A 445 1.40 26.83 13.26
CA VAL A 445 1.54 25.39 13.51
C VAL A 445 1.89 25.20 14.96
N ILE A 446 1.11 24.38 15.66
CA ILE A 446 1.18 24.21 17.10
C ILE A 446 1.50 22.76 17.39
N THR A 447 2.51 22.52 18.23
CA THR A 447 2.70 21.20 18.85
C THR A 447 2.21 21.23 20.29
N GLU A 448 1.58 20.15 20.73
CA GLU A 448 1.11 19.98 22.09
C GLU A 448 1.69 18.71 22.71
N ASN A 449 2.46 18.88 23.79
CA ASN A 449 3.12 17.79 24.50
C ASN A 449 2.63 17.77 25.95
N SER A 450 1.92 16.73 26.35
CA SER A 450 1.42 16.60 27.74
C SER A 450 0.71 17.86 28.27
N GLY A 451 -0.08 18.52 27.41
CA GLY A 451 -0.80 19.76 27.72
C GLY A 451 0.01 21.06 27.61
N GLN A 452 1.26 21.01 27.18
CA GLN A 452 2.06 22.21 26.87
C GLN A 452 2.09 22.46 25.37
N ALA A 453 1.36 23.49 24.93
CA ALA A 453 1.32 23.89 23.54
C ALA A 453 2.40 24.94 23.20
N LYS A 454 3.01 24.84 22.01
CA LYS A 454 3.98 25.82 21.46
C LYS A 454 3.69 26.08 19.98
N ILE A 455 3.72 27.34 19.55
CA ILE A 455 3.72 27.66 18.11
C ILE A 455 5.14 27.44 17.59
N VAL A 456 5.29 26.46 16.69
CA VAL A 456 6.56 26.03 16.12
C VAL A 456 6.75 26.47 14.67
N ALA A 457 5.74 27.02 14.01
CA ALA A 457 5.95 27.69 12.73
C ALA A 457 4.80 28.66 12.49
N SER A 458 5.08 29.77 11.83
CA SER A 458 4.07 30.78 11.53
C SER A 458 4.30 31.35 10.14
N LYS A 459 3.21 31.67 9.41
CA LYS A 459 3.31 32.29 8.08
C LYS A 459 2.06 33.10 7.75
N ASP A 460 2.26 34.31 7.26
CA ASP A 460 1.18 35.10 6.65
C ASP A 460 0.96 34.63 5.21
N ILE A 461 -0.31 34.43 4.85
CA ILE A 461 -0.74 33.97 3.53
C ILE A 461 -1.79 34.93 3.00
N LYS A 462 -1.78 35.13 1.68
CA LYS A 462 -2.84 35.81 0.95
C LYS A 462 -3.55 34.79 0.05
N TRP A 463 -4.86 34.65 0.21
CA TRP A 463 -5.70 33.79 -0.62
C TRP A 463 -6.71 34.63 -1.39
N GLU A 464 -6.77 34.39 -2.70
CA GLU A 464 -7.65 35.05 -3.66
C GLU A 464 -8.54 34.02 -4.38
#